data_AF-A0A967CS55-F1
#
_entry.id   AF-A0A967CS55-F1
#
_cell.length_a   1.000
_cell.length_b   1.000
_cell.length_c   1.000
_cell.angle_alpha   90.00
_cell.angle_beta   90.00
_cell.angle_gamma   90.00
#
_symmetry.space_group_name_H-M   'P 1'
#
loop_
_entity.id
_entity.type
_entity.pdbx_description
1 polymer ?
#
loop_
_entity_poly.entity_id
_entity_poly.type
_entity_poly.pdbx_seq_one_letter_code
_entity_poly.pdbx_strand_id
1 'polypeptide(L)'
;GKRGGAWMDDVRNRWLRPDTQALQTPVAQLVCNFAPATETDGVAQPALLTHDDVITLFHEFGHGLHHLLTQVNERDVAGISGVEWDAVELPSQFMENFCWEWKVIRHMTAHVQSGESLPRALFDKMLAARNFQSGMQTMRQIEFALFDMLLHSRDHFDADLMELLHAVRAEVAVLPSPAFNRAAHTFSHIFAGGYAAGLEAGGSRPAMESFKAFRGREPSLDALLRHQGMRP
;
A
#
# COMPACT_ATOMS: atom_id res chain seq x y z
N GLY A 1 15.72 10.41 13.64
CA GLY A 1 15.03 11.28 12.68
C GLY A 1 13.66 10.70 12.36
N LYS A 2 12.83 11.40 11.58
CA LYS A 2 11.54 10.86 11.08
C LYS A 2 11.80 9.63 10.19
N ARG A 3 11.02 8.56 10.36
CA ARG A 3 11.10 7.35 9.51
C ARG A 3 10.68 7.67 8.06
N GLY A 4 11.30 7.01 7.08
CA GLY A 4 10.93 7.13 5.66
C GLY A 4 9.67 6.32 5.30
N GLY A 5 9.13 6.54 4.09
CA GLY A 5 7.92 5.87 3.59
C GLY A 5 6.62 6.64 3.88
N ALA A 6 5.48 5.97 3.73
CA ALA A 6 4.19 6.43 4.22
C ALA A 6 3.58 5.34 5.09
N TRP A 7 2.80 5.73 6.10
CA TRP A 7 2.08 4.80 6.95
C TRP A 7 0.96 5.51 7.72
N MET A 8 -0.05 4.74 8.08
CA MET A 8 -1.03 5.07 9.10
C MET A 8 -0.76 4.22 10.35
N ASP A 9 -1.10 4.76 11.52
CA ASP A 9 -0.99 4.05 12.79
C ASP A 9 -2.10 4.51 13.75
N ASP A 10 -2.56 3.60 14.61
CA ASP A 10 -3.56 3.93 15.62
C ASP A 10 -2.92 4.65 16.81
N VAL A 11 -3.60 5.67 17.32
CA VAL A 11 -3.21 6.37 18.56
C VAL A 11 -4.18 6.01 19.68
N ARG A 12 -5.45 5.81 19.32
CA ARG A 12 -6.52 5.44 20.25
C ARG A 12 -7.61 4.68 19.50
N ASN A 13 -7.97 3.50 19.99
CA ASN A 13 -9.08 2.71 19.45
C ASN A 13 -10.44 3.25 19.90
N ARG A 14 -11.47 2.99 19.08
CA ARG A 14 -12.87 3.13 19.49
C ARG A 14 -13.14 2.12 20.60
N TRP A 15 -13.81 2.56 21.67
CA TRP A 15 -14.12 1.68 22.80
C TRP A 15 -15.35 2.18 23.55
N LEU A 16 -16.37 1.33 23.72
CA LEU A 16 -17.44 1.60 24.68
C LEU A 16 -16.94 1.17 26.06
N ARG A 17 -16.58 2.15 26.89
CA ARG A 17 -15.92 1.86 28.16
C ARG A 17 -16.87 1.15 29.12
N PRO A 18 -16.49 0.00 29.71
CA PRO A 18 -17.37 -0.77 30.58
C PRO A 18 -17.69 -0.05 31.90
N ASP A 19 -16.76 0.78 32.39
CA ASP A 19 -16.86 1.52 33.66
C ASP A 19 -17.87 2.68 33.62
N THR A 20 -17.90 3.40 32.51
CA THR A 20 -18.60 4.68 32.36
C THR A 20 -19.70 4.64 31.31
N GLN A 21 -19.75 3.57 30.50
CA GLN A 21 -20.61 3.44 29.32
C GLN A 21 -20.42 4.59 28.30
N ALA A 22 -19.29 5.31 28.40
CA ALA A 22 -18.94 6.39 27.49
C ALA A 22 -18.21 5.83 26.26
N LEU A 23 -18.59 6.33 25.07
CA LEU A 23 -17.89 5.99 23.84
C LEU A 23 -16.60 6.80 23.72
N GLN A 24 -15.47 6.10 23.66
CA GLN A 24 -14.17 6.67 23.36
C GLN A 24 -14.03 6.88 21.84
N THR A 25 -13.77 8.12 21.42
CA THR A 25 -13.54 8.47 20.01
C THR A 25 -12.19 7.94 19.54
N PRO A 26 -12.11 7.22 18.40
CA PRO A 26 -10.84 6.77 17.84
C PRO A 26 -9.97 7.94 17.38
N VAL A 27 -8.65 7.74 17.38
CA VAL A 27 -7.65 8.69 16.87
C VAL A 27 -6.63 7.91 16.05
N ALA A 28 -6.34 8.41 14.85
CA ALA A 28 -5.34 7.88 13.92
C ALA A 28 -4.26 8.93 13.68
N GLN A 29 -3.04 8.47 13.39
CA GLN A 29 -1.98 9.29 12.81
C GLN A 29 -1.70 8.83 11.37
N LEU A 30 -1.54 9.78 10.46
CA LEU A 30 -1.17 9.54 9.07
C LEU A 30 0.13 10.28 8.79
N VAL A 31 1.14 9.55 8.32
CA VAL A 31 2.48 10.09 8.06
C VAL A 31 2.87 9.80 6.63
N CYS A 32 3.16 10.86 5.87
CA CYS A 32 3.74 10.77 4.52
C CYS A 32 5.07 11.53 4.46
N ASN A 33 5.90 11.21 3.47
CA ASN A 33 7.21 11.84 3.24
C ASN A 33 7.29 12.46 1.83
N PHE A 34 6.35 13.36 1.52
CA PHE A 34 6.31 14.09 0.26
C PHE A 34 7.41 15.14 0.17
N ALA A 35 7.72 15.57 -1.07
CA ALA A 35 8.66 16.66 -1.30
C ALA A 35 8.22 17.93 -0.52
N PRO A 36 9.12 18.57 0.24
CA PRO A 36 8.78 19.78 0.97
C PRO A 36 8.54 20.94 0.00
N ALA A 37 7.92 22.01 0.52
CA ALA A 37 7.90 23.31 -0.14
C ALA A 37 9.34 23.76 -0.47
N THR A 38 9.51 24.43 -1.60
CA THR A 38 10.83 24.88 -2.09
C THR A 38 10.87 26.40 -2.20
N GLU A 39 12.04 26.97 -2.52
CA GLU A 39 12.20 28.39 -2.81
C GLU A 39 12.87 28.53 -4.18
N THR A 40 12.39 29.46 -5.01
CA THR A 40 12.97 29.80 -6.31
C THR A 40 13.08 31.31 -6.41
N ASP A 41 14.29 31.82 -6.65
CA ASP A 41 14.58 33.25 -6.72
C ASP A 41 14.08 34.07 -5.51
N GLY A 42 14.18 33.51 -4.30
CA GLY A 42 13.70 34.17 -3.08
C GLY A 42 12.18 34.06 -2.84
N VAL A 43 11.46 33.37 -3.73
CA VAL A 43 10.00 33.20 -3.65
C VAL A 43 9.66 31.77 -3.22
N ALA A 44 8.95 31.65 -2.10
CA ALA A 44 8.45 30.38 -1.59
C ALA A 44 7.45 29.75 -2.57
N GLN A 45 7.69 28.49 -2.92
CA GLN A 45 6.84 27.64 -3.73
C GLN A 45 6.17 26.59 -2.83
N PRO A 46 4.85 26.39 -2.92
CA PRO A 46 4.19 25.36 -2.13
C PRO A 46 4.66 23.96 -2.54
N ALA A 47 4.48 22.98 -1.64
CA ALA A 47 4.71 21.59 -1.96
C ALA A 47 3.71 21.13 -3.03
N LEU A 48 4.23 20.67 -4.17
CA LEU A 48 3.44 20.09 -5.25
C LEU A 48 3.57 18.58 -5.19
N LEU A 49 2.43 17.89 -5.20
CA LEU A 49 2.39 16.43 -5.12
C LEU A 49 2.42 15.84 -6.53
N THR A 50 3.21 14.78 -6.70
CA THR A 50 3.08 13.90 -7.86
C THR A 50 1.78 13.11 -7.80
N HIS A 51 1.39 12.47 -8.90
CA HIS A 51 0.20 11.61 -8.85
C HIS A 51 0.38 10.42 -7.90
N ASP A 52 1.59 9.86 -7.84
CA ASP A 52 1.92 8.76 -6.93
C ASP A 52 1.86 9.21 -5.46
N ASP A 53 2.23 10.46 -5.15
CA ASP A 53 2.05 11.02 -3.80
C ASP A 53 0.57 11.12 -3.43
N VAL A 54 -0.29 11.49 -4.37
CA VAL A 54 -1.76 11.54 -4.15
C VAL A 54 -2.32 10.14 -3.93
N ILE A 55 -1.88 9.15 -4.72
CA ILE A 55 -2.25 7.73 -4.52
C ILE A 55 -1.81 7.27 -3.12
N THR A 56 -0.56 7.55 -2.74
CA THR A 56 -0.01 7.21 -1.43
C THR A 56 -0.82 7.86 -0.29
N LEU A 57 -1.20 9.12 -0.45
CA LEU A 57 -2.05 9.80 0.54
C LEU A 57 -3.42 9.12 0.69
N PHE A 58 -4.04 8.73 -0.43
CA PHE A 58 -5.33 8.04 -0.42
C PHE A 58 -5.23 6.64 0.19
N HIS A 59 -4.15 5.93 -0.09
CA HIS A 59 -3.84 4.64 0.49
C HIS A 59 -3.83 4.74 2.03
N GLU A 60 -2.99 5.61 2.59
CA GLU A 60 -2.89 5.77 4.04
C GLU A 60 -4.19 6.33 4.65
N PHE A 61 -4.91 7.18 3.91
CA PHE A 61 -6.20 7.69 4.35
C PHE A 61 -7.25 6.59 4.41
N GLY A 62 -7.19 5.57 3.55
CA GLY A 62 -8.06 4.39 3.62
C GLY A 62 -7.89 3.61 4.93
N HIS A 63 -6.64 3.38 5.36
CA HIS A 63 -6.34 2.85 6.70
C HIS A 63 -6.93 3.73 7.81
N GLY A 64 -6.74 5.05 7.68
CA GLY A 64 -7.33 6.05 8.58
C GLY A 64 -8.84 5.96 8.69
N LEU A 65 -9.54 5.86 7.56
CA LEU A 65 -11.00 5.72 7.50
C LEU A 65 -11.47 4.42 8.14
N HIS A 66 -10.78 3.30 7.87
CA HIS A 66 -11.11 2.00 8.47
C HIS A 66 -11.08 2.08 10.00
N HIS A 67 -10.03 2.71 10.55
CA HIS A 67 -9.89 2.93 11.98
C HIS A 67 -10.97 3.88 12.55
N LEU A 68 -11.15 5.04 11.92
CA LEU A 68 -12.01 6.11 12.44
C LEU A 68 -13.50 5.78 12.32
N LEU A 69 -13.90 5.04 11.29
CA LEU A 69 -15.30 4.72 10.99
C LEU A 69 -15.75 3.35 11.51
N THR A 70 -14.88 2.62 12.18
CA THR A 70 -15.25 1.32 12.79
C THR A 70 -16.48 1.46 13.68
N GLN A 71 -17.39 0.48 13.58
CA GLN A 71 -18.58 0.39 14.45
C GLN A 71 -18.39 -0.55 15.64
N VAL A 72 -17.23 -1.21 15.71
CA VAL A 72 -16.89 -2.12 16.79
C VAL A 72 -16.56 -1.32 18.05
N ASN A 73 -17.20 -1.70 19.15
CA ASN A 73 -17.05 -1.03 20.44
C ASN A 73 -16.07 -1.76 21.36
N GLU A 74 -15.63 -2.96 21.01
CA GLU A 74 -14.64 -3.71 21.79
C GLU A 74 -13.23 -3.25 21.43
N ARG A 75 -12.45 -2.87 22.45
CA ARG A 75 -11.18 -2.13 22.25
C ARG A 75 -10.18 -2.92 21.43
N ASP A 76 -10.09 -4.22 21.69
CA ASP A 76 -9.03 -5.08 21.18
C ASP A 76 -9.27 -5.49 19.71
N VAL A 77 -10.48 -5.28 19.19
CA VAL A 77 -10.87 -5.65 17.82
C VAL A 77 -11.52 -4.49 17.06
N ALA A 78 -11.43 -3.27 17.59
CA ALA A 78 -11.94 -2.08 16.91
C ALA A 78 -10.91 -1.50 15.93
N GLY A 79 -11.42 -1.03 14.79
CA GLY A 79 -10.59 -0.43 13.76
C GLY A 79 -9.78 -1.49 13.02
N ILE A 80 -8.47 -1.29 12.95
CA ILE A 80 -7.55 -2.21 12.26
C ILE A 80 -7.03 -3.35 13.17
N SER A 81 -7.16 -3.23 14.49
CA SER A 81 -6.53 -4.15 15.46
C SER A 81 -7.08 -5.59 15.44
N GLY A 82 -8.29 -5.79 14.92
CA GLY A 82 -8.96 -7.10 14.87
C GLY A 82 -9.07 -7.71 13.47
N VAL A 83 -8.37 -7.14 12.49
CA VAL A 83 -8.46 -7.53 11.08
C VAL A 83 -7.28 -8.43 10.74
N GLU A 84 -7.54 -9.51 10.05
CA GLU A 84 -6.48 -10.38 9.54
C GLU A 84 -5.51 -9.56 8.65
N TRP A 85 -4.21 -9.81 8.82
CA TRP A 85 -3.17 -8.96 8.21
C TRP A 85 -3.22 -8.92 6.68
N ASP A 86 -3.82 -9.94 6.05
CA ASP A 86 -4.03 -10.03 4.60
C ASP A 86 -5.24 -9.21 4.11
N ALA A 87 -6.17 -8.86 4.99
CA ALA A 87 -7.32 -8.03 4.68
C ALA A 87 -7.11 -6.55 5.05
N VAL A 88 -6.06 -6.23 5.83
CA VAL A 88 -5.82 -4.87 6.33
C VAL A 88 -5.60 -3.87 5.20
N GLU A 89 -5.02 -4.30 4.08
CA GLU A 89 -4.74 -3.47 2.89
C GLU A 89 -5.94 -3.27 1.95
N LEU A 90 -7.06 -3.97 2.18
CA LEU A 90 -8.22 -3.82 1.30
C LEU A 90 -8.78 -2.38 1.26
N PRO A 91 -8.97 -1.68 2.40
CA PRO A 91 -9.51 -0.33 2.39
C PRO A 91 -8.54 0.70 1.80
N SER A 92 -7.24 0.55 2.04
CA SER A 92 -6.20 1.44 1.51
C SER A 92 -6.12 1.33 -0.01
N GLN A 93 -5.97 0.12 -0.55
CA GLN A 93 -5.93 -0.14 -2.00
C GLN A 93 -7.24 0.22 -2.70
N PHE A 94 -8.38 0.02 -2.04
CA PHE A 94 -9.67 0.48 -2.56
C PHE A 94 -9.66 1.99 -2.79
N MET A 95 -9.12 2.76 -1.83
CA MET A 95 -9.09 4.22 -1.91
C MET A 95 -8.22 4.74 -3.07
N GLU A 96 -7.16 4.04 -3.46
CA GLU A 96 -6.31 4.41 -4.60
C GLU A 96 -7.09 4.55 -5.92
N ASN A 97 -8.17 3.79 -6.09
CA ASN A 97 -8.97 3.84 -7.32
C ASN A 97 -9.64 5.22 -7.52
N PHE A 98 -9.97 5.94 -6.45
CA PHE A 98 -10.57 7.27 -6.56
C PHE A 98 -9.63 8.31 -7.17
N CYS A 99 -8.31 8.10 -7.08
CA CYS A 99 -7.33 8.95 -7.75
C CYS A 99 -7.43 8.87 -9.28
N TRP A 100 -7.99 7.77 -9.80
CA TRP A 100 -8.21 7.52 -11.22
C TRP A 100 -9.63 7.82 -11.68
N GLU A 101 -10.48 8.39 -10.82
CA GLU A 101 -11.85 8.76 -11.15
C GLU A 101 -11.95 10.26 -11.45
N TRP A 102 -12.27 10.61 -12.71
CA TRP A 102 -12.37 12.02 -13.15
C TRP A 102 -13.29 12.85 -12.26
N LYS A 103 -14.42 12.27 -11.85
CA LYS A 103 -15.42 12.94 -11.00
C LYS A 103 -14.87 13.31 -9.63
N VAL A 104 -13.82 12.62 -9.15
CA VAL A 104 -13.18 12.90 -7.87
C VAL A 104 -11.99 13.83 -8.07
N ILE A 105 -11.02 13.41 -8.88
CA ILE A 105 -9.73 14.10 -8.96
C ILE A 105 -9.87 15.57 -9.40
N ARG A 106 -10.82 15.86 -10.32
CA ARG A 106 -11.05 17.23 -10.82
C ARG A 106 -11.41 18.24 -9.72
N HIS A 107 -12.00 17.77 -8.62
CA HIS A 107 -12.41 18.63 -7.50
C HIS A 107 -11.31 18.80 -6.45
N MET A 108 -10.25 18.00 -6.55
CA MET A 108 -9.13 17.99 -5.60
C MET A 108 -7.86 18.63 -6.17
N THR A 109 -7.90 19.04 -7.43
CA THR A 109 -6.76 19.60 -8.16
C THR A 109 -7.08 20.98 -8.71
N ALA A 110 -6.16 21.91 -8.55
CA ALA A 110 -6.18 23.20 -9.23
C ALA A 110 -4.73 23.62 -9.53
N HIS A 111 -4.53 24.38 -10.60
CA HIS A 111 -3.24 24.97 -10.90
C HIS A 111 -2.86 25.97 -9.80
N VAL A 112 -1.67 25.84 -9.26
CA VAL A 112 -1.22 26.59 -8.07
C VAL A 112 -1.29 28.11 -8.21
N GLN A 113 -1.03 28.64 -9.42
CA GLN A 113 -1.10 30.09 -9.70
C GLN A 113 -2.48 30.54 -10.20
N SER A 114 -2.97 29.97 -11.31
CA SER A 114 -4.22 30.41 -11.95
C SER A 114 -5.51 29.90 -11.27
N GLY A 115 -5.43 28.86 -10.43
CA GLY A 115 -6.60 28.21 -9.84
C GLY A 115 -7.43 27.39 -10.84
N GLU A 116 -7.01 27.30 -12.10
CA GLU A 116 -7.72 26.53 -13.13
C GLU A 116 -7.74 25.04 -12.80
N SER A 117 -8.85 24.37 -13.10
CA SER A 117 -8.97 22.93 -12.88
C SER A 117 -8.05 22.13 -13.81
N LEU A 118 -7.70 20.92 -13.40
CA LEU A 118 -6.95 19.96 -14.21
C LEU A 118 -7.59 19.83 -15.61
N PRO A 119 -6.85 20.09 -16.71
CA PRO A 119 -7.39 19.90 -18.05
C PRO A 119 -7.74 18.45 -18.31
N ARG A 120 -8.94 18.18 -18.84
CA ARG A 120 -9.42 16.83 -19.10
C ARG A 120 -8.47 16.03 -20.00
N ALA A 121 -7.91 16.67 -21.02
CA ALA A 121 -6.96 16.05 -21.93
C ALA A 121 -5.66 15.58 -21.25
N LEU A 122 -5.23 16.24 -20.16
CA LEU A 122 -4.07 15.80 -19.37
C LEU A 122 -4.42 14.56 -18.54
N PHE A 123 -5.60 14.56 -17.91
CA PHE A 123 -6.11 13.39 -17.19
C PHE A 123 -6.25 12.16 -18.10
N ASP A 124 -6.80 12.32 -19.31
CA ASP A 124 -6.95 11.20 -20.24
C ASP A 124 -5.58 10.62 -20.66
N LYS A 125 -4.53 11.45 -20.75
CA LYS A 125 -3.14 10.98 -20.98
C LYS A 125 -2.60 10.20 -19.78
N MET A 126 -2.83 10.68 -18.55
CA MET A 126 -2.46 9.96 -17.33
C MET A 126 -3.15 8.60 -17.28
N LEU A 127 -4.46 8.56 -17.56
CA LEU A 127 -5.24 7.33 -17.59
C LEU A 127 -4.74 6.34 -18.64
N ALA A 128 -4.39 6.82 -19.84
CA ALA A 128 -3.79 5.98 -20.88
C ALA A 128 -2.42 5.42 -20.46
N ALA A 129 -1.66 6.16 -19.65
CA ALA A 129 -0.36 5.74 -19.13
C ALA A 129 -0.45 4.89 -17.85
N ARG A 130 -1.62 4.75 -17.21
CA ARG A 130 -1.81 4.04 -15.93
C ARG A 130 -1.18 2.64 -15.92
N ASN A 131 -1.29 1.92 -17.03
CA ASN A 131 -0.82 0.53 -17.14
C ASN A 131 0.57 0.42 -17.78
N PHE A 132 1.28 1.54 -17.95
CA PHE A 132 2.63 1.53 -18.49
C PHE A 132 3.53 0.70 -17.57
N GLN A 133 4.12 -0.36 -18.12
CA GLN A 133 5.03 -1.27 -17.40
C GLN A 133 4.43 -2.02 -16.19
N SER A 134 3.11 -2.14 -16.09
CA SER A 134 2.44 -2.87 -15.00
C SER A 134 2.94 -4.32 -14.86
N GLY A 135 3.33 -4.97 -15.97
CA GLY A 135 3.98 -6.28 -15.99
C GLY A 135 5.30 -6.32 -15.21
N MET A 136 6.20 -5.37 -15.45
CA MET A 136 7.48 -5.32 -14.75
C MET A 136 7.29 -4.98 -13.27
N GLN A 137 6.34 -4.10 -12.94
CA GLN A 137 6.02 -3.78 -11.55
C GLN A 137 5.42 -5.00 -10.82
N THR A 138 4.57 -5.77 -11.49
CA THR A 138 4.00 -7.01 -10.95
C THR A 138 5.10 -8.04 -10.67
N MET A 139 6.00 -8.28 -11.64
CA MET A 139 7.15 -9.18 -11.44
C MET A 139 8.06 -8.73 -10.31
N ARG A 140 8.21 -7.41 -10.09
CA ARG A 140 8.98 -6.88 -8.96
C ARG A 140 8.33 -7.19 -7.61
N GLN A 141 7.01 -7.14 -7.52
CA GLN A 141 6.27 -7.53 -6.29
C GLN A 141 6.35 -9.04 -6.04
N ILE A 142 6.26 -9.85 -7.11
CA ILE A 142 6.46 -11.31 -7.03
C ILE A 142 7.88 -11.63 -6.52
N GLU A 143 8.91 -10.91 -6.97
CA GLU A 143 10.28 -11.06 -6.44
C GLU A 143 10.33 -10.83 -4.93
N PHE A 144 9.67 -9.80 -4.42
CA PHE A 144 9.63 -9.49 -2.99
C PHE A 144 8.90 -10.56 -2.18
N ALA A 145 7.72 -10.96 -2.64
CA ALA A 145 6.89 -11.98 -2.02
C ALA A 145 7.60 -13.34 -1.97
N LEU A 146 8.16 -13.78 -3.10
CA LEU A 146 8.87 -15.07 -3.19
C LEU A 146 10.13 -15.08 -2.32
N PHE A 147 10.87 -13.98 -2.27
CA PHE A 147 12.03 -13.84 -1.39
C PHE A 147 11.66 -13.95 0.09
N ASP A 148 10.60 -13.24 0.52
CA ASP A 148 10.08 -13.30 1.89
C ASP A 148 9.62 -14.71 2.27
N MET A 149 8.83 -15.36 1.42
CA MET A 149 8.35 -16.72 1.65
C MET A 149 9.51 -17.71 1.81
N LEU A 150 10.45 -17.73 0.87
CA LEU A 150 11.56 -18.70 0.90
C LEU A 150 12.53 -18.46 2.05
N LEU A 151 12.63 -17.22 2.52
CA LEU A 151 13.42 -16.87 3.70
C LEU A 151 12.75 -17.41 4.97
N HIS A 152 11.43 -17.23 5.11
CA HIS A 152 10.70 -17.57 6.33
C HIS A 152 10.08 -18.98 6.33
N SER A 153 10.11 -19.72 5.22
CA SER A 153 9.63 -21.11 5.15
C SER A 153 10.66 -22.14 5.60
N ARG A 154 11.89 -21.71 5.95
CA ARG A 154 13.00 -22.58 6.34
C ARG A 154 13.12 -22.60 7.86
N ASP A 155 13.21 -23.79 8.44
CA ASP A 155 13.39 -23.97 9.88
C ASP A 155 14.71 -23.35 10.38
N HIS A 156 15.76 -23.44 9.55
CA HIS A 156 17.08 -22.86 9.79
C HIS A 156 17.60 -22.17 8.52
N PHE A 157 18.15 -20.97 8.67
CA PHE A 157 18.75 -20.21 7.58
C PHE A 157 20.26 -20.07 7.81
N ASP A 158 21.00 -21.10 7.38
CA ASP A 158 22.47 -21.14 7.46
C ASP A 158 23.16 -20.68 6.14
N ALA A 159 22.37 -20.21 5.18
CA ALA A 159 22.82 -19.77 3.86
C ALA A 159 23.07 -18.25 3.80
N ASP A 160 23.73 -17.78 2.75
CA ASP A 160 23.87 -16.35 2.50
C ASP A 160 22.53 -15.77 2.00
N LEU A 161 22.02 -14.75 2.72
CA LEU A 161 20.80 -14.00 2.37
C LEU A 161 20.82 -13.47 0.93
N MET A 162 21.99 -13.02 0.47
CA MET A 162 22.18 -12.49 -0.87
C MET A 162 22.18 -13.60 -1.92
N GLU A 163 22.65 -14.81 -1.60
CA GLU A 163 22.51 -15.96 -2.50
C GLU A 163 21.04 -16.32 -2.72
N LEU A 164 20.24 -16.32 -1.65
CA LEU A 164 18.79 -16.53 -1.77
C LEU A 164 18.14 -15.46 -2.67
N LEU A 165 18.44 -14.17 -2.43
CA LEU A 165 17.93 -13.08 -3.25
C LEU A 165 18.34 -13.22 -4.73
N HIS A 166 19.58 -13.63 -5.00
CA HIS A 166 20.05 -13.86 -6.36
C HIS A 166 19.35 -15.03 -7.04
N ALA A 167 19.10 -16.13 -6.31
CA ALA A 167 18.37 -17.28 -6.83
C ALA A 167 16.94 -16.89 -7.23
N VAL A 168 16.23 -16.15 -6.38
CA VAL A 168 14.88 -15.63 -6.69
C VAL A 168 14.92 -14.74 -7.93
N ARG A 169 15.88 -13.80 -8.00
CA ARG A 169 16.02 -12.92 -9.17
C ARG A 169 16.33 -13.66 -10.46
N ALA A 170 17.11 -14.74 -10.41
CA ALA A 170 17.40 -15.54 -11.58
C ALA A 170 16.14 -16.21 -12.17
N GLU A 171 15.13 -16.44 -11.34
CA GLU A 171 13.87 -17.04 -11.75
C GLU A 171 12.86 -16.01 -12.26
N VAL A 172 12.69 -14.88 -11.56
CA VAL A 172 11.56 -13.96 -11.79
C VAL A 172 11.93 -12.56 -12.25
N ALA A 173 13.19 -12.12 -12.10
CA ALA A 173 13.55 -10.75 -12.45
C ALA A 173 13.62 -10.57 -13.97
N VAL A 174 12.84 -9.61 -14.48
CA VAL A 174 12.83 -9.27 -15.92
C VAL A 174 14.14 -8.59 -16.35
N LEU A 175 14.77 -7.85 -15.44
CA LEU A 175 16.03 -7.16 -15.67
C LEU A 175 17.06 -7.56 -14.60
N PRO A 176 18.32 -7.85 -15.00
CA PRO A 176 19.35 -8.25 -14.05
C PRO A 176 19.69 -7.11 -13.09
N SER A 177 19.78 -7.43 -11.80
CA SER A 177 20.25 -6.49 -10.78
C SER A 177 21.79 -6.42 -10.76
N PRO A 178 22.39 -5.25 -10.52
CA PRO A 178 23.84 -5.13 -10.35
C PRO A 178 24.35 -5.94 -9.16
N ALA A 179 25.54 -6.53 -9.27
CA ALA A 179 26.13 -7.40 -8.23
C ALA A 179 26.35 -6.72 -6.87
N PHE A 180 26.45 -5.39 -6.83
CA PHE A 180 26.58 -4.61 -5.60
C PHE A 180 25.23 -4.28 -4.95
N ASN A 181 24.10 -4.65 -5.55
CA ASN A 181 22.78 -4.40 -4.96
C ASN A 181 22.64 -5.13 -3.61
N ARG A 182 22.12 -4.43 -2.59
CA ARG A 182 21.88 -4.97 -1.24
C ARG A 182 20.46 -4.67 -0.76
N ALA A 183 19.47 -4.77 -1.64
CA ALA A 183 18.08 -4.39 -1.35
C ALA A 183 17.50 -5.12 -0.12
N ALA A 184 17.92 -6.38 0.13
CA ALA A 184 17.50 -7.13 1.32
C ALA A 184 17.84 -6.40 2.63
N HIS A 185 19.00 -5.73 2.72
CA HIS A 185 19.43 -5.02 3.95
C HIS A 185 18.63 -3.75 4.23
N THR A 186 17.81 -3.31 3.27
CA THR A 186 16.91 -2.17 3.40
C THR A 186 15.45 -2.59 3.40
N PHE A 187 15.16 -3.90 3.45
CA PHE A 187 13.80 -4.40 3.31
C PHE A 187 13.04 -4.39 4.64
N SER A 188 12.77 -3.18 5.15
CA SER A 188 12.19 -2.99 6.49
C SER A 188 10.82 -3.64 6.68
N HIS A 189 10.06 -3.90 5.61
CA HIS A 189 8.75 -4.55 5.70
C HIS A 189 8.82 -5.89 6.45
N ILE A 190 9.81 -6.73 6.12
CA ILE A 190 9.93 -8.09 6.67
C ILE A 190 10.93 -8.18 7.84
N PHE A 191 11.86 -7.22 7.96
CA PHE A 191 12.89 -7.24 9.02
C PHE A 191 12.61 -6.29 10.19
N ALA A 192 11.75 -5.29 10.02
CA ALA A 192 11.48 -4.24 11.01
C ALA A 192 10.03 -3.73 10.95
N GLY A 193 9.12 -4.54 10.39
CA GLY A 193 7.71 -4.26 10.20
C GLY A 193 6.86 -5.51 10.47
N GLY A 194 5.55 -5.42 10.21
CA GLY A 194 4.61 -6.51 10.45
C GLY A 194 4.46 -7.52 9.30
N TYR A 195 5.29 -7.44 8.25
CA TYR A 195 5.09 -8.19 7.02
C TYR A 195 5.97 -9.43 6.89
N ALA A 196 6.71 -9.84 7.93
CA ALA A 196 7.53 -11.05 7.89
C ALA A 196 6.66 -12.28 7.60
N ALA A 197 7.00 -13.03 6.54
CA ALA A 197 6.17 -14.11 5.97
C ALA A 197 4.77 -13.67 5.49
N GLY A 198 4.42 -12.39 5.63
CA GLY A 198 3.09 -11.82 5.41
C GLY A 198 2.90 -11.25 4.02
N LEU A 199 3.95 -11.15 3.19
CA LEU A 199 3.80 -10.70 1.81
C LEU A 199 3.00 -11.68 0.95
N GLU A 200 2.82 -12.92 1.43
CA GLU A 200 1.88 -13.93 0.91
C GLU A 200 0.99 -14.57 2.00
N ALA A 201 1.31 -14.49 3.30
CA ALA A 201 0.54 -15.18 4.33
C ALA A 201 -0.83 -14.54 4.61
N GLY A 202 -1.80 -14.96 3.82
CA GLY A 202 -3.19 -15.01 4.21
C GLY A 202 -3.43 -16.03 5.32
N GLY A 203 -3.62 -15.50 6.53
CA GLY A 203 -4.60 -15.93 7.53
C GLY A 203 -4.56 -17.36 8.08
N SER A 204 -5.13 -17.53 9.27
CA SER A 204 -5.51 -18.79 9.91
C SER A 204 -6.44 -19.70 9.09
N ARG A 205 -6.88 -19.22 7.91
CA ARG A 205 -7.56 -19.94 6.83
C ARG A 205 -6.82 -19.65 5.52
N PRO A 206 -6.69 -20.64 4.61
CA PRO A 206 -6.04 -20.41 3.32
C PRO A 206 -6.66 -19.21 2.58
N ALA A 207 -5.84 -18.32 2.01
CA ALA A 207 -6.31 -17.14 1.25
C ALA A 207 -7.39 -17.45 0.20
N MET A 208 -7.29 -18.64 -0.40
CA MET A 208 -8.28 -19.21 -1.32
C MET A 208 -9.68 -19.38 -0.69
N GLU A 209 -9.77 -19.81 0.57
CA GLU A 209 -11.04 -19.89 1.30
C GLU A 209 -11.59 -18.51 1.65
N SER A 210 -10.74 -17.58 2.09
CA SER A 210 -11.14 -16.21 2.39
C SER A 210 -11.70 -15.52 1.15
N PHE A 211 -11.04 -15.68 0.00
CA PHE A 211 -11.51 -15.13 -1.27
C PHE A 211 -12.85 -15.75 -1.70
N LYS A 212 -13.02 -17.07 -1.60
CA LYS A 212 -14.31 -17.73 -1.92
C LYS A 212 -15.43 -17.29 -0.99
N ALA A 213 -15.14 -17.13 0.31
CA ALA A 213 -16.13 -16.65 1.28
C ALA A 213 -16.59 -15.21 0.98
N PHE A 214 -15.67 -14.34 0.55
CA PHE A 214 -15.99 -12.95 0.22
C PHE A 214 -16.65 -12.79 -1.17
N ARG A 215 -16.14 -13.49 -2.20
CA ARG A 215 -16.52 -13.28 -3.60
C ARG A 215 -17.49 -14.32 -4.16
N GLY A 216 -17.75 -15.41 -3.43
CA GLY A 216 -18.60 -16.53 -3.86
C GLY A 216 -18.03 -17.36 -5.01
N ARG A 217 -16.75 -17.17 -5.37
CA ARG A 217 -16.08 -17.88 -6.47
C ARG A 217 -14.57 -17.92 -6.23
N GLU A 218 -13.86 -18.79 -6.95
CA GLU A 218 -12.40 -18.82 -6.95
C GLU A 218 -11.82 -17.54 -7.62
N PRO A 219 -10.64 -17.07 -7.17
CA PRO A 219 -9.93 -16.00 -7.85
C PRO A 219 -9.46 -16.50 -9.22
N SER A 220 -9.52 -15.64 -10.22
CA SER A 220 -8.95 -15.92 -11.54
C SER A 220 -7.80 -14.97 -11.79
N LEU A 221 -6.73 -15.47 -12.42
CA LEU A 221 -5.61 -14.63 -12.85
C LEU A 221 -6.10 -13.49 -13.75
N ASP A 222 -7.11 -13.74 -14.59
CA ASP A 222 -7.73 -12.73 -15.45
C ASP A 222 -8.20 -11.48 -14.69
N ALA A 223 -8.64 -11.61 -13.43
CA ALA A 223 -9.07 -10.47 -12.65
C ALA A 223 -7.87 -9.58 -12.27
N LEU A 224 -6.77 -10.19 -11.82
CA LEU A 224 -5.51 -9.50 -11.54
C LEU A 224 -4.91 -8.90 -12.82
N LEU A 225 -4.85 -9.68 -13.90
CA LEU A 225 -4.34 -9.24 -15.19
C LEU A 225 -5.15 -8.05 -15.73
N ARG A 226 -6.49 -8.14 -15.74
CA ARG A 226 -7.36 -7.01 -16.14
C ARG A 226 -7.21 -5.79 -15.24
N HIS A 227 -7.08 -5.99 -13.92
CA HIS A 227 -6.84 -4.90 -12.98
C HIS A 227 -5.52 -4.16 -13.29
N GLN A 228 -4.49 -4.91 -13.69
CA GLN A 228 -3.20 -4.39 -14.13
C GLN A 228 -3.18 -3.98 -15.62
N GLY A 229 -4.33 -3.97 -16.29
CA GLY A 229 -4.44 -3.62 -17.71
C GLY A 229 -3.81 -4.61 -18.69
N MET A 230 -3.46 -5.81 -18.23
CA MET A 230 -2.90 -6.89 -19.03
C MET A 230 -4.02 -7.71 -19.67
N ARG A 231 -3.82 -8.12 -20.93
CA ARG A 231 -4.73 -9.05 -21.60
C ARG A 231 -4.35 -10.48 -21.19
N PRO A 232 -5.30 -11.29 -20.71
CA PRO A 232 -5.07 -12.72 -20.45
C PRO A 232 -4.81 -13.49 -21.75
#